data_AF-A0A5J4Q9C1-F1
#
_entry.id   AF-A0A5J4Q9C1-F1
#
_cell.length_a   1.000
_cell.length_b   1.000
_cell.length_c   1.000
_cell.angle_alpha   90.00
_cell.angle_beta   90.00
_cell.angle_gamma   90.00
#
_symmetry.space_group_name_H-M   'P 1'
#
loop_
_entity.id
_entity.type
_entity.pdbx_description
1 polymer ?
#
loop_
_entity_poly.entity_id
_entity_poly.type
_entity_poly.pdbx_seq_one_letter_code
_entity_poly.pdbx_strand_id
1 'polypeptide(L)'
;QPTNRIIDKLCKRYDLKKGEIVRLAFGYMDKACINPSEPPESAKSELAKINKRQDDLIRFIRHFEETQLSPMVRATHAISVRFDEIVKNLGTTIDTEMNVSKENLRSILRKMDEVFGEQKATMQDISKKLNLLYHFQKDNTNLLLKVMALYAELASCGLTDGKKKERLKEDIDNLLNLKS
;
A
#
# COMPACT_ATOMS: atom_id res chain seq x y z
N GLN A 1 -39.69 63.49 54.75
CA GLN A 1 -39.12 63.63 56.11
C GLN A 1 -37.88 64.52 56.02
N PRO A 2 -37.59 65.43 56.97
CA PRO A 2 -36.40 66.25 56.87
C PRO A 2 -35.16 65.38 57.09
N THR A 3 -34.27 65.29 56.11
CA THR A 3 -33.03 64.48 56.11
C THR A 3 -32.22 64.62 57.40
N ASN A 4 -32.18 65.83 57.96
CA ASN A 4 -31.53 66.11 59.25
C ASN A 4 -32.06 65.26 60.41
N ARG A 5 -33.38 64.98 60.47
CA ARG A 5 -33.96 64.15 61.53
C ARG A 5 -33.53 62.69 61.40
N ILE A 6 -33.28 62.21 60.17
CA ILE A 6 -32.80 60.84 59.92
C ILE A 6 -31.33 60.75 60.34
N ILE A 7 -30.52 61.74 59.94
CA ILE A 7 -29.11 61.85 60.34
C ILE A 7 -29.00 61.89 61.87
N ASP A 8 -29.82 62.70 62.56
CA ASP A 8 -29.82 62.79 64.03
C ASP A 8 -30.16 61.45 64.70
N LYS A 9 -31.11 60.68 64.13
CA LYS A 9 -31.45 59.33 64.63
C LYS A 9 -30.30 58.34 64.44
N LEU A 10 -29.59 58.40 63.31
CA LEU A 10 -28.45 57.55 63.04
C LEU A 10 -27.25 57.92 63.92
N CYS A 11 -27.00 59.22 64.13
CA CYS A 11 -25.97 59.74 65.04
C CYS A 11 -26.18 59.17 66.46
N LYS A 12 -27.42 59.24 66.96
CA LYS A 12 -27.78 58.68 68.27
C LYS A 12 -27.70 57.15 68.33
N ARG A 13 -28.11 56.45 67.28
CA ARG A 13 -28.14 54.98 67.24
C ARG A 13 -26.74 54.38 67.27
N TYR A 14 -25.81 54.98 66.52
CA TYR A 14 -24.46 54.44 66.32
C TYR A 14 -23.39 55.21 67.10
N ASP A 15 -23.78 56.19 67.92
CA ASP A 15 -22.88 57.08 68.68
C ASP A 15 -21.82 57.78 67.81
N LEU A 16 -22.25 58.28 66.66
CA LEU A 16 -21.37 58.94 65.68
C LEU A 16 -21.69 60.43 65.57
N LYS A 17 -20.64 61.24 65.37
CA LYS A 17 -20.80 62.66 65.03
C LYS A 17 -21.34 62.79 63.60
N LYS A 18 -22.10 63.86 63.32
CA LYS A 18 -22.68 64.12 61.99
C LYS A 18 -21.65 64.04 60.85
N GLY A 19 -20.48 64.66 61.04
CA GLY A 19 -19.41 64.63 60.05
C GLY A 19 -18.83 63.24 59.79
N GLU A 20 -18.85 62.36 60.79
CA GLU A 20 -18.35 60.99 60.66
C GLU A 20 -19.32 60.11 59.88
N ILE A 21 -20.63 60.24 60.14
CA ILE A 21 -21.67 59.57 59.33
C ILE A 21 -21.56 59.97 57.87
N VAL A 22 -21.40 61.27 57.60
CA VAL A 22 -21.29 61.79 56.23
C VAL A 22 -20.03 61.24 55.54
N ARG A 23 -18.88 61.23 56.23
CA ARG A 23 -17.63 60.65 55.72
C ARG A 23 -17.75 59.16 55.42
N LEU A 24 -18.38 58.38 56.31
CA LEU A 24 -18.60 56.96 56.11
C LEU A 24 -19.59 56.68 54.96
N ALA A 25 -20.63 57.50 54.82
CA ALA A 25 -21.58 57.38 53.72
C ALA A 25 -20.91 57.62 52.37
N PHE A 26 -20.13 58.70 52.21
CA PHE A 26 -19.37 58.94 50.98
C PHE A 26 -18.31 57.86 50.73
N GLY A 27 -17.60 57.40 51.78
CA GLY A 27 -16.66 56.29 51.65
C GLY A 27 -17.32 54.97 51.23
N TYR A 28 -18.56 54.72 51.65
CA TYR A 28 -19.34 53.57 51.21
C TYR A 28 -19.80 53.72 49.76
N MET A 29 -20.28 54.91 49.36
CA MET A 29 -20.69 55.18 47.98
C MET A 29 -19.52 54.98 47.01
N ASP A 30 -18.34 55.50 47.35
CA ASP A 30 -17.13 55.37 46.53
C ASP A 30 -16.68 53.90 46.43
N LYS A 31 -16.58 53.19 47.56
CA LYS A 31 -16.20 51.77 47.58
C LYS A 31 -17.21 50.84 46.89
N ALA A 32 -18.49 51.16 46.95
CA ALA A 32 -19.55 50.38 46.32
C ALA A 32 -19.86 50.86 44.89
N CYS A 33 -19.11 51.83 44.36
CA CYS A 33 -19.31 52.46 43.06
C CYS A 33 -20.77 52.94 42.84
N ILE A 34 -21.42 53.44 43.89
CA ILE A 34 -22.81 53.92 43.84
C ILE A 34 -22.80 55.38 43.39
N ASN A 35 -23.42 55.67 42.26
CA ASN A 35 -23.65 57.04 41.81
C ASN A 35 -24.86 57.64 42.55
N PRO A 36 -24.69 58.61 43.47
CA PRO A 36 -25.80 59.20 44.21
C PRO A 36 -26.75 60.05 43.33
N SER A 37 -26.33 60.37 42.09
CA SER A 37 -27.18 61.04 41.10
C SER A 37 -28.14 60.09 40.39
N GLU A 38 -27.92 58.78 40.49
CA GLU A 38 -28.78 57.77 39.88
C GLU A 38 -29.74 57.16 40.92
N PRO A 39 -31.00 56.87 40.55
CA PRO A 39 -31.90 56.17 41.45
C PRO A 39 -31.29 54.82 41.86
N PRO A 40 -31.31 54.46 43.15
CA PRO A 40 -30.76 53.19 43.59
C PRO A 40 -31.53 52.04 42.92
N GLU A 41 -30.87 51.33 42.01
CA GLU A 41 -31.42 50.11 41.43
C GLU A 41 -31.44 49.01 42.50
N SER A 42 -32.58 48.33 42.65
CA SER A 42 -32.68 47.20 43.57
C SER A 42 -31.73 46.09 43.10
N ALA A 43 -31.06 45.40 44.03
CA ALA A 43 -30.27 44.20 43.73
C ALA A 43 -31.06 43.17 42.88
N LYS A 44 -32.39 43.14 43.01
CA LYS A 44 -33.28 42.32 42.18
C LYS A 44 -33.26 42.71 40.70
N SER A 45 -33.17 44.00 40.37
CA SER A 45 -33.07 44.52 38.99
C SER A 45 -31.75 44.12 38.34
N GLU A 46 -30.63 44.31 39.06
CA GLU A 46 -29.30 43.94 38.57
C GLU A 46 -29.17 42.41 38.37
N LEU A 47 -29.68 41.61 39.31
CA LEU A 47 -29.75 40.16 39.14
C LEU A 47 -30.62 39.75 37.94
N ALA A 48 -31.74 40.44 37.70
CA ALA A 48 -32.57 40.17 36.53
C ALA A 48 -31.83 40.51 35.20
N LYS A 49 -31.05 41.59 35.15
CA LYS A 49 -30.21 41.92 33.99
C LYS A 49 -29.13 40.86 33.74
N ILE A 50 -28.49 40.38 34.81
CA ILE A 50 -27.49 39.30 34.72
C ILE A 50 -28.13 38.01 34.21
N ASN A 51 -29.27 37.59 34.78
CA ASN A 51 -29.99 36.40 34.35
C ASN A 51 -30.38 36.48 32.87
N LYS A 52 -30.90 37.64 32.42
CA LYS A 52 -31.23 37.84 31.01
C LYS A 52 -30.00 37.67 30.10
N ARG A 53 -28.85 38.24 30.49
CA ARG A 53 -27.59 38.06 29.74
C ARG A 53 -27.13 36.60 29.71
N GLN A 54 -27.30 35.87 30.81
CA GLN A 54 -27.01 34.44 30.87
C GLN A 54 -27.92 33.63 29.94
N ASP A 55 -29.22 33.92 29.95
CA ASP A 55 -30.19 33.28 29.05
C ASP A 55 -29.85 33.53 27.57
N ASP A 56 -29.46 34.76 27.24
CA ASP A 56 -29.04 35.13 25.88
C ASP A 56 -27.76 34.40 25.46
N LEU A 57 -26.78 34.24 26.37
CA LEU A 57 -25.56 33.46 26.12
C LEU A 57 -25.87 31.98 25.91
N ILE A 58 -26.72 31.39 26.76
CA ILE A 58 -27.15 29.99 26.62
C ILE A 58 -27.86 29.79 25.27
N ARG A 59 -28.73 30.73 24.89
CA ARG A 59 -29.43 30.68 23.59
C ARG A 59 -28.45 30.77 22.42
N PHE A 60 -27.45 31.64 22.52
CA PHE A 60 -26.39 31.76 21.51
C PHE A 60 -25.60 30.45 21.35
N ILE A 61 -25.17 29.85 22.46
CA ILE A 61 -24.39 28.59 22.43
C ILE A 61 -25.22 27.46 21.79
N ARG A 62 -26.47 27.28 22.22
CA ARG A 62 -27.35 26.25 21.65
C ARG A 62 -27.59 26.47 20.16
N HIS A 63 -27.84 27.71 19.76
CA HIS A 63 -28.03 28.03 18.35
C HIS A 63 -26.78 27.70 17.52
N PHE A 64 -25.59 28.03 18.01
CA PHE A 64 -24.33 27.69 17.34
C PHE A 64 -24.11 26.17 17.26
N GLU A 65 -24.38 25.46 18.36
CA GLU A 65 -24.26 24.00 18.43
C GLU A 65 -25.18 23.30 17.42
N GLU A 66 -26.43 23.75 17.33
CA GLU A 66 -27.43 23.18 16.42
C GLU A 66 -27.16 23.51 14.96
N THR A 67 -26.76 24.76 14.67
CA THR A 67 -26.62 25.26 13.28
C THR A 67 -25.26 24.98 12.66
N GLN A 68 -24.19 24.88 13.46
CA GLN A 68 -22.83 24.71 12.94
C GLN A 68 -22.19 23.42 13.43
N LEU A 69 -22.08 23.21 14.74
CA LEU A 69 -21.30 22.10 15.30
C LEU A 69 -21.93 20.75 14.95
N SER A 70 -23.24 20.59 15.14
CA SER A 70 -23.96 19.34 14.89
C SER A 70 -23.93 18.92 13.40
N PRO A 71 -24.19 19.82 12.43
CA PRO A 71 -23.96 19.53 11.01
C PRO A 71 -22.53 19.16 10.68
N MET A 72 -21.53 19.85 11.25
CA MET A 72 -20.13 19.56 11.00
C MET A 72 -19.75 18.16 11.48
N VAL A 73 -20.18 17.77 12.69
CA VAL A 73 -19.98 16.41 13.23
C VAL A 73 -20.62 15.36 12.32
N ARG A 74 -21.86 15.59 11.87
CA ARG A 74 -22.55 14.68 10.93
C ARG A 74 -21.82 14.56 9.59
N ALA A 75 -21.33 15.68 9.05
CA ALA A 75 -20.57 15.69 7.81
C ALA A 75 -19.25 14.92 7.97
N THR A 76 -18.49 15.16 9.04
CA THR A 76 -17.25 14.42 9.34
C THR A 76 -17.51 12.92 9.48
N HIS A 77 -18.58 12.54 10.19
CA HIS A 77 -18.95 11.13 10.33
C HIS A 77 -19.31 10.49 8.98
N ALA A 78 -20.12 11.18 8.16
CA ALA A 78 -20.47 10.70 6.82
C ALA A 78 -19.25 10.54 5.91
N ILE A 79 -18.27 11.45 6.00
CA ILE A 79 -17.00 11.35 5.27
C ILE A 79 -16.21 10.12 5.75
N SER A 80 -16.12 9.91 7.07
CA SER A 80 -15.43 8.74 7.64
C SER A 80 -16.01 7.43 7.13
N VAL A 81 -17.35 7.29 7.17
CA VAL A 81 -18.04 6.07 6.71
C VAL A 81 -17.79 5.82 5.22
N ARG A 82 -17.85 6.87 4.39
CA ARG A 82 -17.56 6.75 2.95
C ARG A 82 -16.10 6.37 2.71
N PHE A 83 -15.18 6.92 3.49
CA PHE A 83 -13.76 6.59 3.38
C PHE A 83 -13.51 5.12 3.73
N ASP A 84 -14.11 4.62 4.82
CA ASP A 84 -13.99 3.22 5.22
C ASP A 84 -14.55 2.26 4.14
N GLU A 85 -15.67 2.61 3.52
CA GLU A 85 -16.25 1.85 2.41
C GLU A 85 -15.32 1.84 1.19
N ILE A 86 -14.76 2.99 0.81
CA ILE A 86 -13.80 3.09 -0.31
C ILE A 86 -12.56 2.24 -0.04
N VAL A 87 -11.99 2.34 1.16
CA VAL A 87 -10.78 1.57 1.55
C VAL A 87 -11.07 0.07 1.50
N LYS A 88 -12.23 -0.35 2.02
CA LYS A 88 -12.64 -1.75 1.97
C LYS A 88 -12.80 -2.25 0.53
N ASN A 89 -13.49 -1.50 -0.32
CA ASN A 89 -13.70 -1.87 -1.72
C ASN A 89 -12.36 -1.94 -2.47
N LEU A 90 -11.48 -0.96 -2.27
CA LEU A 90 -10.15 -0.94 -2.85
C LEU A 90 -9.32 -2.16 -2.40
N GLY A 91 -9.36 -2.50 -1.11
CA GLY A 91 -8.72 -3.71 -0.58
C GLY A 91 -9.20 -4.97 -1.30
N THR A 92 -10.52 -5.13 -1.45
CA THR A 92 -11.07 -6.29 -2.18
C THR A 92 -10.66 -6.32 -3.65
N THR A 93 -10.63 -5.18 -4.34
CA THR A 93 -10.20 -5.10 -5.74
C THR A 93 -8.73 -5.48 -5.89
N ILE A 94 -7.85 -4.95 -5.02
CA ILE A 94 -6.42 -5.29 -5.03
C ILE A 94 -6.22 -6.79 -4.79
N ASP A 95 -6.93 -7.38 -3.83
CA ASP A 95 -6.83 -8.81 -3.56
C ASP A 95 -7.28 -9.65 -4.77
N THR A 96 -8.38 -9.26 -5.44
CA THR A 96 -8.85 -9.96 -6.64
C THR A 96 -7.84 -9.89 -7.79
N GLU A 97 -7.33 -8.70 -8.10
CA GLU A 97 -6.33 -8.50 -9.16
C GLU A 97 -5.03 -9.23 -8.85
N MET A 98 -4.58 -9.20 -7.59
CA MET A 98 -3.38 -9.90 -7.16
C MET A 98 -3.54 -11.42 -7.26
N ASN A 99 -4.73 -11.95 -6.95
CA ASN A 99 -5.00 -13.38 -7.09
C ASN A 99 -5.07 -13.81 -8.57
N VAL A 100 -5.72 -13.01 -9.43
CA VAL A 100 -5.75 -13.25 -10.88
C VAL A 100 -4.34 -13.21 -11.48
N SER A 101 -3.54 -12.22 -11.10
CA SER A 101 -2.15 -12.09 -11.55
C SER A 101 -1.30 -13.29 -11.13
N LYS A 102 -1.40 -13.72 -9.85
CA LYS A 102 -0.73 -14.93 -9.36
C LYS A 102 -1.14 -16.17 -10.15
N GLU A 103 -2.41 -16.32 -10.47
CA GLU A 103 -2.90 -17.48 -11.21
C GLU A 103 -2.42 -17.48 -12.67
N ASN A 104 -2.41 -16.31 -13.31
CA ASN A 104 -1.82 -16.14 -14.63
C ASN A 104 -0.33 -16.52 -14.64
N LEU A 105 0.43 -16.07 -13.65
CA LEU A 105 1.85 -16.43 -13.51
C LEU A 105 2.04 -17.94 -13.32
N ARG A 106 1.23 -18.60 -12.48
CA ARG A 106 1.27 -20.06 -12.31
C ARG A 106 0.96 -20.79 -13.61
N SER A 107 -0.05 -20.34 -14.37
CA SER A 107 -0.43 -20.92 -15.65
C SER A 107 0.70 -20.81 -16.68
N ILE A 108 1.36 -19.63 -16.74
CA ILE A 108 2.51 -19.39 -17.60
C ILE A 108 3.69 -20.30 -17.22
N LEU A 109 4.02 -20.40 -15.92
CA LEU A 109 5.09 -21.28 -15.43
C LEU A 109 4.82 -22.75 -15.77
N ARG A 110 3.59 -23.22 -15.59
CA ARG A 110 3.20 -24.59 -15.95
C ARG A 110 3.39 -24.86 -17.44
N LYS A 111 2.96 -23.93 -18.31
CA LYS A 111 3.18 -24.05 -19.76
C LYS A 111 4.66 -24.06 -20.13
N MET A 112 5.49 -23.27 -19.43
CA MET A 112 6.94 -23.31 -19.63
C MET A 112 7.51 -24.68 -19.25
N ASP A 113 7.11 -25.25 -18.11
CA ASP A 113 7.55 -26.59 -17.69
C ASP A 113 7.15 -27.67 -18.71
N GLU A 114 5.93 -27.61 -19.24
CA GLU A 114 5.45 -28.51 -20.30
C GLU A 114 6.35 -28.40 -21.55
N VAL A 115 6.57 -27.18 -22.06
CA VAL A 115 7.40 -26.94 -23.26
C VAL A 115 8.86 -27.38 -23.03
N PHE A 116 9.46 -27.04 -21.89
CA PHE A 116 10.82 -27.47 -21.57
C PHE A 116 10.92 -28.98 -21.37
N GLY A 117 9.86 -29.63 -20.86
CA GLY A 117 9.75 -31.08 -20.78
C GLY A 117 9.79 -31.73 -22.17
N GLU A 118 9.00 -31.24 -23.12
CA GLU A 118 9.00 -31.70 -24.51
C GLU A 118 10.34 -31.42 -25.21
N GLN A 119 10.92 -30.25 -24.99
CA GLN A 119 12.23 -29.89 -25.53
C GLN A 119 13.34 -30.82 -24.99
N LYS A 120 13.28 -31.21 -23.71
CA LYS A 120 14.21 -32.17 -23.13
C LYS A 120 14.08 -33.54 -23.79
N ALA A 121 12.85 -34.02 -24.01
CA ALA A 121 12.60 -35.31 -24.65
C ALA A 121 13.11 -35.34 -26.11
N THR A 122 12.82 -34.30 -26.88
CA THR A 122 13.31 -34.16 -28.26
C THR A 122 14.83 -34.06 -28.33
N MET A 123 15.46 -33.29 -27.43
CA MET A 123 16.91 -33.19 -27.33
C MET A 123 17.56 -34.55 -27.02
N GLN A 124 16.94 -35.36 -26.14
CA GLN A 124 17.41 -36.72 -25.86
C GLN A 124 17.31 -37.63 -27.10
N ASP A 125 16.23 -37.55 -27.87
CA ASP A 125 16.08 -38.32 -29.12
C ASP A 125 17.14 -37.91 -30.16
N ILE A 126 17.34 -36.60 -30.35
CA ILE A 126 18.37 -36.05 -31.24
C ILE A 126 19.75 -36.54 -30.81
N SER A 127 20.07 -36.49 -29.51
CA SER A 127 21.35 -36.95 -28.97
C SER A 127 21.61 -38.44 -29.27
N LYS A 128 20.58 -39.29 -29.13
CA LYS A 128 20.68 -40.73 -29.49
C LYS A 128 20.95 -40.92 -30.98
N LYS A 129 20.19 -40.25 -31.85
CA LYS A 129 20.36 -40.32 -33.31
C LYS A 129 21.72 -39.82 -33.76
N LEU A 130 22.21 -38.74 -33.16
CA LEU A 130 23.52 -38.17 -33.46
C LEU A 130 24.66 -39.14 -33.10
N ASN A 131 24.56 -39.83 -31.96
CA ASN A 131 25.52 -40.88 -31.59
C ASN A 131 25.52 -42.05 -32.59
N LEU A 132 24.34 -42.51 -33.02
CA LEU A 132 24.24 -43.57 -34.03
C LEU A 132 24.87 -43.14 -35.35
N LEU A 133 24.58 -41.92 -35.82
CA LEU A 133 25.15 -41.36 -37.05
C LEU A 133 26.66 -41.22 -36.94
N TYR A 134 27.17 -40.74 -35.80
CA TYR A 134 28.60 -40.63 -35.54
C TYR A 134 29.31 -41.98 -35.68
N HIS A 135 28.77 -43.04 -35.08
CA HIS A 135 29.34 -44.39 -35.20
C HIS A 135 29.25 -44.93 -36.62
N PHE A 136 28.10 -44.79 -37.27
CA PHE A 136 27.93 -45.21 -38.67
C PHE A 136 28.92 -44.51 -39.60
N GLN A 137 29.10 -43.20 -39.45
CA GLN A 137 30.07 -42.42 -40.21
C GLN A 137 31.49 -42.91 -39.92
N LYS A 138 31.87 -43.04 -38.65
CA LYS A 138 33.21 -43.52 -38.24
C LYS A 138 33.52 -44.88 -38.87
N ASP A 139 32.58 -45.82 -38.82
CA ASP A 139 32.77 -47.17 -39.35
C ASP A 139 32.86 -47.18 -40.89
N ASN A 140 32.08 -46.33 -41.56
CA ASN A 140 32.16 -46.18 -43.03
C ASN A 140 33.45 -45.49 -43.46
N THR A 141 33.90 -44.45 -42.74
CA THR A 141 35.18 -43.79 -43.00
C THR A 141 36.34 -44.78 -42.80
N ASN A 142 36.31 -45.58 -41.75
CA ASN A 142 37.31 -46.63 -41.53
C ASN A 142 37.32 -47.68 -42.65
N LEU A 143 36.14 -48.11 -43.12
CA LEU A 143 36.04 -49.04 -44.25
C LEU A 143 36.61 -48.43 -45.53
N LEU A 144 36.24 -47.18 -45.84
CA LEU A 144 36.75 -46.45 -47.00
C LEU A 144 38.28 -46.38 -46.98
N LEU A 145 38.88 -46.02 -45.83
CA LEU A 145 40.34 -45.96 -45.68
C LEU A 145 41.00 -47.32 -45.92
N LYS A 146 40.42 -48.42 -45.40
CA LYS A 146 40.94 -49.77 -45.64
C LYS A 146 40.88 -50.14 -47.12
N VAL A 147 39.75 -49.88 -47.78
CA VAL A 147 39.56 -50.15 -49.22
C VAL A 147 40.55 -49.33 -50.05
N MET A 148 40.72 -48.04 -49.74
CA MET A 148 41.70 -47.18 -50.41
C MET A 148 43.13 -47.72 -50.25
N ALA A 149 43.51 -48.20 -49.06
CA ALA A 149 44.83 -48.78 -48.82
C ALA A 149 45.06 -50.05 -49.66
N LEU A 150 44.08 -50.94 -49.75
CA LEU A 150 44.16 -52.15 -50.58
C LEU A 150 44.23 -51.82 -52.08
N TYR A 151 43.45 -50.84 -52.55
CA TYR A 151 43.55 -50.38 -53.94
C TYR A 151 44.90 -49.75 -54.25
N ALA A 152 45.46 -48.96 -53.32
CA ALA A 152 46.80 -48.39 -53.47
C ALA A 152 47.87 -49.48 -53.53
N GLU A 153 47.77 -50.52 -52.68
CA GLU A 153 48.67 -51.66 -52.71
C GLU A 153 48.52 -52.45 -54.02
N LEU A 154 47.29 -52.70 -54.49
CA LEU A 154 47.03 -53.36 -55.75
C LEU A 154 47.62 -52.59 -56.95
N ALA A 155 47.50 -51.27 -56.95
CA ALA A 155 48.06 -50.40 -57.98
C ALA A 155 49.60 -50.42 -58.00
N SER A 156 50.24 -50.70 -56.87
CA SER A 156 51.71 -50.80 -56.76
C SER A 156 52.28 -52.16 -57.22
N CYS A 157 51.44 -53.17 -57.46
CA CYS A 157 51.88 -54.52 -57.84
C CYS A 157 52.44 -54.59 -59.29
N GLY A 158 53.61 -55.21 -59.46
CA GLY A 158 54.31 -55.36 -60.74
C GLY A 158 53.74 -56.43 -61.67
N LEU A 159 54.39 -56.67 -62.82
CA LEU A 159 53.97 -57.66 -63.83
C LEU A 159 54.09 -59.12 -63.32
N THR A 160 54.96 -59.38 -62.34
CA THR A 160 55.19 -60.73 -61.78
C THR A 160 54.29 -61.07 -60.58
N ASP A 161 53.49 -60.13 -60.08
CA ASP A 161 52.72 -60.27 -58.82
C ASP A 161 51.31 -60.87 -58.99
N GLY A 162 51.09 -61.73 -60.00
CA GLY A 162 49.75 -62.22 -60.37
C GLY A 162 48.93 -62.79 -59.21
N LYS A 163 49.52 -63.70 -58.41
CA LYS A 163 48.84 -64.30 -57.24
C LYS A 163 48.50 -63.28 -56.14
N LYS A 164 49.34 -62.24 -55.96
CA LYS A 164 49.09 -61.18 -54.97
C LYS A 164 47.97 -60.26 -55.44
N LYS A 165 47.92 -59.93 -56.74
CA LYS A 165 46.83 -59.15 -57.35
C LYS A 165 45.48 -59.84 -57.18
N GLU A 166 45.42 -61.15 -57.34
CA GLU A 166 44.19 -61.93 -57.21
C GLU A 166 43.67 -61.93 -55.77
N ARG A 167 44.57 -62.14 -54.78
CA ARG A 167 44.22 -62.04 -53.35
C ARG A 167 43.71 -60.66 -52.94
N LEU A 168 44.40 -59.59 -53.38
CA LEU A 168 43.98 -58.22 -53.06
C LEU A 168 42.60 -57.89 -53.66
N LYS A 169 42.28 -58.42 -54.84
CA LYS A 169 40.94 -58.28 -55.44
C LYS A 169 39.88 -59.01 -54.62
N GLU A 170 40.15 -60.24 -54.19
CA GLU A 170 39.25 -60.99 -53.30
C GLU A 170 39.04 -60.27 -51.96
N ASP A 171 40.10 -59.73 -51.34
CA ASP A 171 40.01 -58.99 -50.08
C ASP A 171 39.17 -57.70 -50.21
N ILE A 172 39.29 -56.99 -51.34
CA ILE A 172 38.48 -55.82 -51.65
C ILE A 172 37.00 -56.22 -51.82
N ASP A 173 36.72 -57.25 -52.62
CA ASP A 173 35.35 -57.73 -52.83
C ASP A 173 34.72 -58.20 -51.52
N ASN A 174 35.47 -58.93 -50.69
CA ASN A 174 35.00 -59.38 -49.37
C ASN A 174 34.69 -58.19 -48.44
N LEU A 175 35.54 -57.16 -48.41
CA LEU A 175 35.32 -55.98 -47.58
C LEU A 175 34.11 -55.15 -48.02
N LEU A 176 33.86 -55.04 -49.33
CA LEU A 176 32.71 -54.33 -49.88
C LEU A 176 31.40 -55.11 -49.67
N ASN A 177 31.46 -56.44 -49.78
CA ASN A 177 30.31 -57.32 -49.58
C ASN A 177 29.94 -57.51 -48.09
N LEU A 178 30.83 -57.20 -47.14
CA LEU A 178 30.56 -57.34 -45.71
C LEU A 178 29.50 -56.36 -45.16
N LYS A 179 29.07 -55.35 -45.95
CA LYS A 179 28.11 -54.32 -45.54
C LYS A 179 26.83 -54.26 -46.41
N SER A 180 26.67 -55.12 -47.42
CA SER A 180 25.40 -55.27 -48.15
C SER A 180 24.44 -56.21 -47.43
#